data_AF-A0A3Q0DSW8-F1
#
_entry.id   AF-A0A3Q0DSW8-F1
#
_cell.length_a   1.000
_cell.length_b   1.000
_cell.length_c   1.000
_cell.angle_alpha   90.00
_cell.angle_beta   90.00
_cell.angle_gamma   90.00
#
_symmetry.space_group_name_H-M   'P 1'
#
loop_
_entity.id
_entity.type
_entity.pdbx_description
1 polymer ?
#
loop_
_entity_poly.entity_id
_entity_poly.type
_entity_poly.pdbx_seq_one_letter_code
_entity_poly.pdbx_strand_id
1 'polypeptide(L)'
;MEAIGHAGTCLGILANDGVLLAAERRNIHKLLDEVFFSEKIYKLNEDMACSVAGITSDANVLTNELRLIAQRYLLQYQEPIPCEQLVTALCDIKQAYTQFGGKRPFGVSLLYIGWDKHYGFQLYQSDPSGNYGGWKATCIGNNSAAAVSMLKQDYKEGEMTLKSALALAIKVLNKTMDVSKLSAEKVEIATLTRENGKTVIRVLKQKEVEQLIKKHEEEEAKAEREKKEKEQKEKDK
;
A
#
# COMPACT_ATOMS: atom_id res chain seq x y z
N MET A 1 -4.31 18.30 -2.89
CA MET A 1 -4.04 17.31 -1.83
C MET A 1 -5.32 16.88 -1.13
N GLU A 2 -6.22 17.79 -0.77
CA GLU A 2 -7.53 17.47 -0.14
C GLU A 2 -8.31 16.32 -0.79
N ALA A 3 -8.42 16.29 -2.13
CA ALA A 3 -9.12 15.22 -2.84
C ALA A 3 -8.58 13.80 -2.54
N ILE A 4 -7.29 13.69 -2.21
CA ILE A 4 -6.65 12.42 -1.82
C ILE A 4 -7.00 12.08 -0.37
N GLY A 5 -7.08 13.07 0.51
CA GLY A 5 -7.53 12.87 1.90
C GLY A 5 -8.94 12.29 1.98
N HIS A 6 -9.77 12.55 0.97
CA HIS A 6 -11.08 11.92 0.83
C HIS A 6 -11.08 10.58 0.12
N ALA A 7 -9.95 10.00 -0.29
CA ALA A 7 -9.92 8.69 -0.92
C ALA A 7 -9.74 7.55 0.10
N GLY A 8 -10.00 6.31 -0.31
CA GLY A 8 -9.76 5.14 0.54
C GLY A 8 -8.29 5.05 0.98
N THR A 9 -8.06 4.63 2.21
CA THR A 9 -6.73 4.49 2.82
C THR A 9 -5.91 3.45 2.07
N CYS A 10 -4.66 3.77 1.74
CA CYS A 10 -3.68 2.83 1.20
C CYS A 10 -2.39 2.95 1.99
N LEU A 11 -1.85 1.84 2.47
CA LEU A 11 -0.59 1.80 3.20
C LEU A 11 0.39 0.81 2.57
N GLY A 12 1.67 1.09 2.74
CA GLY A 12 2.77 0.22 2.32
C GLY A 12 3.71 -0.02 3.48
N ILE A 13 4.20 -1.26 3.60
CA ILE A 13 5.16 -1.65 4.63
C ILE A 13 6.27 -2.47 3.97
N LEU A 14 7.50 -2.00 4.13
CA LEU A 14 8.72 -2.69 3.72
C LEU A 14 9.07 -3.74 4.78
N ALA A 15 9.39 -4.95 4.34
CA ALA A 15 9.88 -6.03 5.18
C ALA A 15 11.22 -6.54 4.63
N ASN A 16 11.93 -7.32 5.43
CA ASN A 16 13.23 -7.87 5.05
C ASN A 16 13.12 -8.93 3.93
N ASP A 17 12.02 -9.69 3.93
CA ASP A 17 11.71 -10.80 3.04
C ASP A 17 10.63 -10.46 1.99
N GLY A 18 10.18 -9.21 1.94
CA GLY A 18 9.22 -8.73 0.94
C GLY A 18 8.74 -7.31 1.19
N VAL A 19 7.72 -6.91 0.45
CA VAL A 19 7.03 -5.62 0.65
C VAL A 19 5.55 -5.83 0.38
N LEU A 20 4.69 -5.13 1.13
CA LEU A 20 3.25 -5.23 0.97
C LEU A 20 2.60 -3.88 0.72
N LEU A 21 1.46 -3.93 0.04
CA LEU A 21 0.47 -2.87 -0.05
C LEU A 21 -0.84 -3.38 0.54
N ALA A 22 -1.50 -2.55 1.34
CA ALA A 22 -2.85 -2.81 1.82
C ALA A 22 -3.74 -1.59 1.54
N ALA A 23 -4.92 -1.82 0.98
CA ALA A 23 -5.80 -0.78 0.50
C ALA A 23 -7.25 -1.01 0.94
N GLU A 24 -7.93 0.09 1.25
CA GLU A 24 -9.35 0.15 1.54
C GLU A 24 -10.18 0.17 0.23
N ARG A 25 -11.07 -0.80 0.09
CA ARG A 25 -12.13 -0.82 -0.92
C ARG A 25 -13.37 -0.14 -0.36
N ARG A 26 -13.72 1.01 -0.93
CA ARG A 26 -14.90 1.79 -0.50
C ARG A 26 -16.22 1.30 -1.06
N ASN A 27 -16.24 0.89 -2.33
CA ASN A 27 -17.45 0.41 -2.97
C ASN A 27 -17.48 -1.12 -2.90
N ILE A 28 -18.26 -1.64 -1.95
CA ILE A 28 -18.46 -3.07 -1.69
C ILE A 28 -19.94 -3.45 -1.82
N HIS A 29 -20.70 -2.73 -2.65
CA HIS A 29 -22.12 -2.99 -2.78
C HIS A 29 -22.36 -4.37 -3.41
N LYS A 30 -23.32 -5.14 -2.89
CA LYS A 30 -23.67 -6.50 -3.38
C LYS A 30 -24.18 -6.56 -4.83
N LEU A 31 -24.37 -5.39 -5.46
CA LEU A 31 -24.77 -5.28 -6.87
C LEU A 31 -23.56 -5.07 -7.80
N LEU A 32 -22.37 -4.90 -7.23
CA LEU A 32 -21.15 -4.93 -8.03
C LEU A 32 -20.92 -6.34 -8.51
N ASP A 33 -20.59 -6.44 -9.80
CA ASP A 33 -20.15 -7.70 -10.37
C ASP A 33 -18.74 -8.04 -9.87
N GLU A 34 -18.52 -9.30 -9.52
CA GLU A 34 -17.27 -9.76 -8.90
C GLU A 34 -16.16 -10.03 -9.95
N VAL A 35 -16.46 -9.94 -11.25
CA VAL A 35 -15.47 -10.17 -12.33
C VAL A 35 -14.38 -9.10 -12.38
N PHE A 36 -14.70 -7.86 -12.03
CA PHE A 36 -13.72 -6.78 -11.89
C PHE A 36 -13.94 -6.10 -10.55
N PHE A 37 -13.16 -6.50 -9.55
CA PHE A 37 -13.16 -5.78 -8.29
C PHE A 37 -12.73 -4.32 -8.52
N SER A 38 -13.21 -3.41 -7.66
CA SER A 38 -12.65 -2.07 -7.57
C SER A 38 -11.21 -2.18 -7.03
N GLU A 39 -10.29 -2.51 -7.94
CA GLU A 39 -8.88 -2.76 -7.64
C GLU A 39 -8.21 -1.44 -7.32
N LYS A 40 -7.53 -1.43 -6.18
CA LYS A 40 -6.67 -0.33 -5.75
C LYS A 40 -5.21 -0.60 -6.07
N ILE A 41 -4.86 -1.86 -6.32
CA ILE A 41 -3.50 -2.32 -6.55
C ILE A 41 -3.33 -2.74 -8.01
N TYR A 42 -2.38 -2.11 -8.69
CA TYR A 42 -2.11 -2.34 -10.10
C TYR A 42 -0.70 -2.87 -10.30
N LYS A 43 -0.58 -3.98 -11.04
CA LYS A 43 0.71 -4.44 -11.53
C LYS A 43 1.21 -3.50 -12.64
N LEU A 44 2.46 -3.05 -12.52
CA LEU A 44 3.12 -2.15 -13.46
C LEU A 44 4.04 -2.91 -14.41
N ASN A 45 4.84 -3.82 -13.88
CA ASN A 45 5.68 -4.75 -14.64
C ASN A 45 5.85 -6.05 -13.82
N GLU A 46 6.87 -6.85 -14.10
CA GLU A 46 7.12 -8.10 -13.36
C GLU A 46 7.63 -7.87 -11.94
N ASP A 47 8.36 -6.77 -11.71
CA ASP A 47 9.07 -6.48 -10.48
C ASP A 47 8.46 -5.34 -9.66
N MET A 48 7.37 -4.71 -10.11
CA MET A 48 6.76 -3.53 -9.49
C MET A 48 5.23 -3.52 -9.57
N ALA A 49 4.61 -3.00 -8.52
CA ALA A 49 3.19 -2.70 -8.43
C ALA A 49 2.95 -1.37 -7.72
N CYS A 50 1.75 -0.81 -7.85
CA CYS A 50 1.38 0.40 -7.13
C CYS A 50 -0.03 0.34 -6.55
N SER A 51 -0.28 1.07 -5.46
CA SER A 51 -1.63 1.37 -4.97
C SER A 51 -1.96 2.84 -5.14
N VAL A 52 -3.24 3.16 -5.36
CA VAL A 52 -3.67 4.52 -5.72
C VAL A 52 -4.71 5.10 -4.76
N ALA A 53 -4.48 6.34 -4.32
CA ALA A 53 -5.45 7.13 -3.56
C ALA A 53 -5.74 8.44 -4.30
N GLY A 54 -7.02 8.75 -4.48
CA GLY A 54 -7.50 9.91 -5.22
C GLY A 54 -8.49 9.53 -6.33
N ILE A 55 -8.48 10.30 -7.42
CA ILE A 55 -9.35 10.11 -8.58
C ILE A 55 -8.90 8.88 -9.38
N THR A 56 -9.72 7.82 -9.43
CA THR A 56 -9.35 6.55 -10.08
C THR A 56 -9.15 6.69 -11.59
N SER A 57 -9.91 7.54 -12.27
CA SER A 57 -9.73 7.78 -13.71
C SER A 57 -8.37 8.41 -14.04
N ASP A 58 -7.91 9.36 -13.21
CA ASP A 58 -6.56 9.93 -13.33
C ASP A 58 -5.51 8.84 -13.08
N ALA A 59 -5.75 7.94 -12.11
CA ALA A 59 -4.85 6.84 -11.82
C ALA A 59 -4.74 5.84 -12.99
N ASN A 60 -5.82 5.59 -13.73
CA ASN A 60 -5.80 4.74 -14.91
C ASN A 60 -4.92 5.32 -16.03
N VAL A 61 -4.93 6.64 -16.21
CA VAL A 61 -4.03 7.32 -17.15
C VAL A 61 -2.57 7.14 -16.72
N LEU A 62 -2.27 7.41 -15.45
CA LEU A 62 -0.91 7.32 -14.92
C LEU A 62 -0.37 5.88 -14.89
N THR A 63 -1.20 4.89 -14.58
CA THR A 63 -0.79 3.47 -14.58
C THR A 63 -0.50 2.94 -15.98
N ASN A 64 -1.27 3.37 -16.98
CA ASN A 64 -0.98 3.03 -18.37
C ASN A 64 0.32 3.68 -18.86
N GLU A 65 0.55 4.94 -18.50
CA GLU A 65 1.80 5.63 -18.81
C GLU A 65 3.01 4.97 -18.12
N LEU A 66 2.90 4.64 -16.83
CA LEU A 66 3.91 3.87 -16.09
C LEU A 66 4.27 2.55 -16.78
N ARG A 67 3.26 1.76 -17.16
CA ARG A 67 3.48 0.47 -17.86
C ARG A 67 4.24 0.68 -19.17
N LEU A 68 3.88 1.72 -19.91
CA LEU A 68 4.49 2.05 -21.19
C LEU A 68 5.93 2.54 -21.03
N ILE A 69 6.21 3.39 -20.02
CA ILE A 69 7.58 3.81 -19.66
C ILE A 69 8.43 2.59 -19.30
N ALA A 70 7.93 1.70 -18.43
CA ALA A 70 8.64 0.51 -18.01
C ALA A 70 8.96 -0.43 -19.19
N GLN A 71 8.00 -0.64 -20.10
CA GLN A 71 8.21 -1.48 -21.29
C GLN A 71 9.14 -0.85 -22.32
N ARG A 72 9.11 0.47 -22.50
CA ARG A 72 10.08 1.17 -23.36
C ARG A 72 11.52 1.03 -22.84
N TYR A 73 11.70 1.16 -21.54
CA TYR A 73 13.00 0.94 -20.91
C TYR A 73 13.50 -0.49 -21.13
N LEU A 74 12.63 -1.48 -20.87
CA LEU A 74 12.95 -2.89 -21.11
C LEU A 74 13.31 -3.16 -22.58
N LEU A 75 12.57 -2.58 -23.53
CA LEU A 75 12.87 -2.69 -24.96
C LEU A 75 14.24 -2.11 -25.31
N GLN A 76 14.58 -0.94 -24.75
CA GLN A 76 15.81 -0.23 -25.08
C GLN A 76 17.06 -0.84 -24.43
N TYR A 77 16.97 -1.22 -23.17
CA TYR A 77 18.13 -1.65 -22.37
C TYR A 77 18.18 -3.16 -22.14
N GLN A 78 17.12 -3.89 -22.49
CA GLN A 78 17.01 -5.34 -22.27
C GLN A 78 17.20 -5.74 -20.79
N GLU A 79 16.87 -4.83 -19.87
CA GLU A 79 16.86 -5.08 -18.43
C GLU A 79 15.64 -4.43 -17.76
N PRO A 80 15.20 -4.95 -16.60
CA PRO A 80 14.13 -4.32 -15.83
C PRO A 80 14.51 -2.90 -15.40
N ILE A 81 13.55 -1.97 -15.51
CA ILE A 81 13.73 -0.58 -15.07
C ILE A 81 13.95 -0.51 -13.55
N PRO A 82 14.95 0.24 -13.05
CA PRO A 82 15.10 0.52 -11.62
C PRO A 82 13.89 1.28 -11.06
N CYS A 83 13.56 1.03 -9.79
CA CYS A 83 12.33 1.54 -9.18
C CYS A 83 12.30 3.08 -9.16
N GLU A 84 13.39 3.72 -8.76
CA GLU A 84 13.48 5.19 -8.69
C GLU A 84 13.24 5.83 -10.05
N GLN A 85 13.85 5.29 -11.11
CA GLN A 85 13.76 5.88 -12.44
C GLN A 85 12.32 5.86 -12.96
N LEU A 86 11.58 4.77 -12.70
CA LEU A 86 10.17 4.69 -13.05
C LEU A 86 9.32 5.71 -12.26
N VAL A 87 9.60 5.87 -10.97
CA VAL A 87 8.92 6.85 -10.11
C VAL A 87 9.20 8.29 -10.57
N THR A 88 10.46 8.64 -10.81
CA THR A 88 10.87 9.97 -11.28
C THR A 88 10.22 10.30 -12.62
N ALA A 89 10.25 9.38 -13.58
CA ALA A 89 9.67 9.60 -14.90
C ALA A 89 8.16 9.94 -14.84
N LEU A 90 7.40 9.28 -13.97
CA LEU A 90 5.99 9.62 -13.77
C LEU A 90 5.83 10.95 -13.02
N CYS A 91 6.69 11.20 -12.03
CA CYS A 91 6.68 12.43 -11.25
C CYS A 91 6.93 13.67 -12.10
N ASP A 92 7.81 13.59 -13.09
CA ASP A 92 8.05 14.67 -14.06
C ASP A 92 6.80 14.96 -14.89
N ILE A 93 6.05 13.92 -15.30
CA ILE A 93 4.79 14.08 -16.04
C ILE A 93 3.73 14.77 -15.17
N LYS A 94 3.60 14.36 -13.90
CA LYS A 94 2.67 15.03 -12.97
C LYS A 94 3.08 16.49 -12.74
N GLN A 95 4.37 16.73 -12.55
CA GLN A 95 4.91 18.06 -12.29
C GLN A 95 4.70 18.98 -13.49
N ALA A 96 4.86 18.49 -14.73
CA ALA A 96 4.62 19.26 -15.94
C ALA A 96 3.19 19.82 -16.01
N TYR A 97 2.20 19.06 -15.50
CA TYR A 97 0.80 19.51 -15.40
C TYR A 97 0.56 20.58 -14.32
N THR A 98 1.49 20.75 -13.38
CA THR A 98 1.46 21.82 -12.37
C THR A 98 2.14 23.10 -12.82
N GLN A 99 3.11 23.00 -13.74
CA GLN A 99 3.89 24.15 -14.20
C GLN A 99 3.32 24.81 -15.45
N PHE A 100 2.79 24.04 -16.40
CA PHE A 100 2.48 24.56 -17.73
C PHE A 100 1.10 24.14 -18.26
N GLY A 101 0.60 24.94 -19.21
CA GLY A 101 -0.58 24.60 -20.02
C GLY A 101 -1.94 24.89 -19.39
N GLY A 102 -2.00 25.52 -18.20
CA GLY A 102 -3.27 25.84 -17.53
C GLY A 102 -4.13 24.60 -17.25
N LYS A 103 -3.49 23.43 -17.13
CA LYS A 103 -4.16 22.14 -16.98
C LYS A 103 -4.54 21.91 -15.52
N ARG A 104 -5.57 21.09 -15.30
CA ARG A 104 -5.86 20.55 -13.98
C ARG A 104 -4.76 19.54 -13.60
N PRO A 105 -4.14 19.65 -12.42
CA PRO A 105 -3.17 18.66 -11.95
C PRO A 105 -3.83 17.31 -11.67
N PHE A 106 -3.05 16.23 -11.72
CA PHE A 106 -3.55 14.89 -11.41
C PHE A 106 -3.98 14.80 -9.94
N GLY A 107 -5.20 14.31 -9.71
CA GLY A 107 -5.78 14.22 -8.37
C GLY A 107 -5.43 12.92 -7.64
N VAL A 108 -4.19 12.43 -7.76
CA VAL A 108 -3.78 11.08 -7.32
C VAL A 108 -2.43 11.11 -6.60
N SER A 109 -2.38 10.41 -5.47
CA SER A 109 -1.14 9.94 -4.85
C SER A 109 -1.00 8.44 -5.10
N LEU A 110 0.24 8.00 -5.30
CA LEU A 110 0.55 6.60 -5.54
C LEU A 110 1.57 6.13 -4.50
N LEU A 111 1.38 4.90 -4.02
CA LEU A 111 2.45 4.12 -3.40
C LEU A 111 2.97 3.13 -4.42
N TYR A 112 4.28 2.97 -4.47
CA TYR A 112 4.96 2.01 -5.35
C TYR A 112 5.68 1.01 -4.49
N ILE A 113 5.56 -0.26 -4.85
CA ILE A 113 6.38 -1.33 -4.32
C ILE A 113 7.16 -1.93 -5.47
N GLY A 114 8.39 -2.33 -5.21
CA GLY A 114 9.22 -2.97 -6.21
C GLY A 114 10.43 -3.66 -5.62
N TRP A 115 11.10 -4.41 -6.48
CA TRP A 115 12.42 -4.95 -6.22
C TRP A 115 13.37 -4.61 -7.37
N ASP A 116 14.60 -4.23 -7.05
CA ASP A 116 15.66 -4.16 -8.04
C ASP A 116 16.98 -4.76 -7.53
N LYS A 117 17.95 -4.89 -8.45
CA LYS A 117 19.26 -5.47 -8.19
C LYS A 117 20.19 -4.60 -7.32
N HIS A 118 19.87 -3.31 -7.12
CA HIS A 118 20.77 -2.35 -6.47
C HIS A 118 20.40 -2.12 -5.01
N TYR A 119 19.12 -1.90 -4.73
CA TYR A 119 18.61 -1.55 -3.41
C TYR A 119 17.64 -2.59 -2.85
N GLY A 120 17.33 -3.66 -3.60
CA GLY A 120 16.45 -4.72 -3.15
C GLY A 120 14.99 -4.26 -3.09
N PHE A 121 14.26 -4.65 -2.04
CA PHE A 121 12.88 -4.23 -1.85
C PHE A 121 12.78 -2.74 -1.54
N GLN A 122 11.83 -2.07 -2.19
CA GLN A 122 11.67 -0.63 -2.10
C GLN A 122 10.20 -0.24 -2.01
N LEU A 123 9.95 0.87 -1.32
CA LEU A 123 8.64 1.49 -1.18
C LEU A 123 8.78 2.99 -1.42
N TYR A 124 8.06 3.50 -2.42
CA TYR A 124 8.01 4.93 -2.73
C TYR A 124 6.59 5.47 -2.56
N GLN A 125 6.51 6.75 -2.25
CA GLN A 125 5.28 7.53 -2.29
C GLN A 125 5.48 8.69 -3.23
N SER A 126 4.43 9.04 -3.99
CA SER A 126 4.40 10.29 -4.74
C SER A 126 3.07 11.02 -4.59
N ASP A 127 3.09 12.34 -4.78
CA ASP A 127 1.93 13.21 -4.64
C ASP A 127 1.61 13.99 -5.95
N PRO A 128 0.49 14.75 -6.00
CA PRO A 128 0.12 15.54 -7.18
C PRO A 128 1.12 16.60 -7.62
N SER A 129 2.01 17.06 -6.74
CA SER A 129 3.02 18.07 -7.09
C SER A 129 4.14 17.49 -7.97
N GLY A 130 4.24 16.16 -8.02
CA GLY A 130 5.38 15.46 -8.61
C GLY A 130 6.50 15.19 -7.61
N ASN A 131 6.37 15.63 -6.36
CA ASN A 131 7.32 15.23 -5.33
C ASN A 131 7.16 13.73 -5.00
N TYR A 132 8.28 13.07 -4.71
CA TYR A 132 8.32 11.67 -4.29
C TYR A 132 9.37 11.46 -3.21
N GLY A 133 9.19 10.40 -2.42
CA GLY A 133 10.13 10.01 -1.38
C GLY A 133 10.10 8.51 -1.12
N GLY A 134 11.26 7.96 -0.75
CA GLY A 134 11.40 6.58 -0.30
C GLY A 134 10.98 6.42 1.16
N TRP A 135 10.29 5.33 1.48
CA TRP A 135 9.73 5.08 2.81
C TRP A 135 9.96 3.63 3.24
N LYS A 136 10.05 3.43 4.56
CA LYS A 136 10.04 2.08 5.17
C LYS A 136 8.62 1.62 5.45
N ALA A 137 7.78 2.53 5.88
CA ALA A 137 6.34 2.35 5.95
C ALA A 137 5.69 3.71 5.73
N THR A 138 4.60 3.75 4.98
CA THR A 138 3.87 5.00 4.73
C THR A 138 2.39 4.71 4.46
N CYS A 139 1.58 5.75 4.49
CA CYS A 139 0.15 5.70 4.23
C CYS A 139 -0.29 6.94 3.45
N ILE A 140 -1.19 6.75 2.50
CA ILE A 140 -1.91 7.79 1.77
C ILE A 140 -3.42 7.57 1.89
N GLY A 141 -4.22 8.57 1.52
CA GLY A 141 -5.67 8.50 1.61
C GLY A 141 -6.22 9.00 2.94
N ASN A 142 -7.46 8.62 3.23
CA ASN A 142 -8.17 9.00 4.45
C ASN A 142 -7.44 8.53 5.70
N ASN A 143 -7.47 9.36 6.74
CA ASN A 143 -6.89 9.08 8.05
C ASN A 143 -5.40 8.64 8.05
N SER A 144 -4.65 9.03 7.00
CA SER A 144 -3.24 8.65 6.83
C SER A 144 -2.34 9.16 7.96
N ALA A 145 -2.65 10.32 8.57
CA ALA A 145 -1.87 10.84 9.70
C ALA A 145 -1.92 9.91 10.93
N ALA A 146 -3.10 9.37 11.26
CA ALA A 146 -3.26 8.41 12.35
C ALA A 146 -2.58 7.08 12.01
N ALA A 147 -2.70 6.63 10.76
CA ALA A 147 -2.03 5.43 10.26
C ALA A 147 -0.50 5.54 10.40
N VAL A 148 0.08 6.66 9.97
CA VAL A 148 1.52 6.94 10.08
C VAL A 148 1.97 7.01 11.53
N SER A 149 1.18 7.59 12.43
CA SER A 149 1.49 7.61 13.87
C SER A 149 1.63 6.20 14.44
N MET A 150 0.73 5.30 14.08
CA MET A 150 0.73 3.91 14.53
C MET A 150 1.85 3.09 13.87
N LEU A 151 2.11 3.32 12.58
CA LEU A 151 3.25 2.73 11.88
C LEU A 151 4.57 3.14 12.55
N LYS A 152 4.73 4.40 12.94
CA LYS A 152 5.93 4.87 13.67
C LYS A 152 6.12 4.17 15.02
N GLN A 153 5.03 3.85 15.72
CA GLN A 153 5.10 3.20 17.02
C GLN A 153 5.44 1.72 16.93
N ASP A 154 4.87 1.02 15.95
CA ASP A 154 4.89 -0.44 15.90
C ASP A 154 5.87 -1.02 14.86
N TYR A 155 6.32 -0.22 13.89
CA TYR A 155 7.30 -0.65 12.90
C TYR A 155 8.69 -0.77 13.51
N LYS A 156 9.36 -1.90 13.27
CA LYS A 156 10.72 -2.17 13.72
C LYS A 156 11.63 -2.40 12.53
N GLU A 157 12.62 -1.54 12.39
CA GLU A 157 13.58 -1.63 11.30
C GLU A 157 14.49 -2.85 11.45
N GLY A 158 14.73 -3.58 10.35
CA GLY A 158 15.62 -4.73 10.32
C GLY A 158 15.07 -6.03 10.90
N GLU A 159 13.98 -5.97 11.67
CA GLU A 159 13.32 -7.13 12.30
C GLU A 159 11.97 -7.49 11.65
N MET A 160 11.52 -6.68 10.69
CA MET A 160 10.18 -6.81 10.12
C MET A 160 10.13 -7.93 9.08
N THR A 161 9.51 -9.05 9.44
CA THR A 161 9.12 -10.10 8.48
C THR A 161 7.83 -9.73 7.75
N LEU A 162 7.59 -10.31 6.59
CA LEU A 162 6.37 -10.08 5.81
C LEU A 162 5.13 -10.49 6.61
N LYS A 163 5.22 -11.55 7.41
CA LYS A 163 4.13 -12.01 8.28
C LYS A 163 3.81 -11.00 9.39
N SER A 164 4.82 -10.43 10.04
CA SER A 164 4.60 -9.37 11.05
C SER A 164 4.12 -8.07 10.40
N ALA A 165 4.60 -7.76 9.20
CA ALA A 165 4.14 -6.61 8.42
C ALA A 165 2.66 -6.75 8.04
N LEU A 166 2.21 -7.94 7.62
CA LEU A 166 0.80 -8.22 7.34
C LEU A 166 -0.07 -8.04 8.59
N ALA A 167 0.37 -8.54 9.74
CA ALA A 167 -0.35 -8.35 11.00
C ALA A 167 -0.43 -6.86 11.39
N LEU A 168 0.65 -6.11 11.19
CA LEU A 168 0.69 -4.66 11.42
C LEU A 168 -0.23 -3.91 10.45
N ALA A 169 -0.25 -4.28 9.17
CA ALA A 169 -1.13 -3.69 8.16
C ALA A 169 -2.61 -3.85 8.55
N ILE A 170 -3.02 -5.05 8.97
CA ILE A 170 -4.38 -5.32 9.45
C ILE A 170 -4.69 -4.51 10.71
N LYS A 171 -3.77 -4.47 11.68
CA LYS A 171 -3.92 -3.65 12.90
C LYS A 171 -4.14 -2.18 12.59
N VAL A 172 -3.35 -1.63 11.67
CA VAL A 172 -3.44 -0.23 11.25
C VAL A 172 -4.78 0.02 10.57
N LEU A 173 -5.15 -0.79 9.57
CA LEU A 173 -6.44 -0.64 8.87
C LEU A 173 -7.64 -0.79 9.80
N ASN A 174 -7.62 -1.76 10.72
CA ASN A 174 -8.70 -1.98 11.67
C ASN A 174 -8.96 -0.75 12.56
N LYS A 175 -7.91 0.00 12.89
CA LYS A 175 -8.00 1.19 13.74
C LYS A 175 -8.19 2.49 12.98
N THR A 176 -7.81 2.56 11.70
CA THR A 176 -7.88 3.80 10.91
C THR A 176 -9.13 3.88 10.05
N MET A 177 -9.74 2.74 9.71
CA MET A 177 -11.01 2.69 9.01
C MET A 177 -12.16 2.94 9.98
N ASP A 178 -13.10 3.81 9.60
CA ASP A 178 -14.30 4.13 10.39
C ASP A 178 -15.36 3.00 10.30
N VAL A 179 -14.97 1.78 10.69
CA VAL A 179 -15.82 0.59 10.71
C VAL A 179 -15.69 -0.13 12.04
N SER A 180 -16.80 -0.65 12.57
CA SER A 180 -16.78 -1.38 13.85
C SER A 180 -16.04 -2.71 13.79
N LYS A 181 -16.00 -3.32 12.60
CA LYS A 181 -15.30 -4.57 12.35
C LYS A 181 -14.73 -4.57 10.94
N LEU A 182 -13.46 -4.93 10.81
CA LEU A 182 -12.81 -5.08 9.51
C LEU A 182 -13.38 -6.29 8.77
N SER A 183 -13.82 -6.09 7.52
CA SER A 183 -14.27 -7.19 6.66
C SER A 183 -13.30 -7.41 5.51
N ALA A 184 -13.14 -8.67 5.10
CA ALA A 184 -12.22 -9.04 4.02
C ALA A 184 -12.60 -8.43 2.66
N GLU A 185 -13.89 -8.15 2.42
CA GLU A 185 -14.38 -7.48 1.21
C GLU A 185 -13.88 -6.03 1.09
N LYS A 186 -13.68 -5.36 2.23
CA LYS A 186 -13.24 -3.96 2.30
C LYS A 186 -11.72 -3.80 2.21
N VAL A 187 -10.97 -4.89 2.22
CA VAL A 187 -9.51 -4.85 2.30
C VAL A 187 -8.91 -5.60 1.13
N GLU A 188 -8.01 -4.95 0.42
CA GLU A 188 -7.18 -5.56 -0.60
C GLU A 188 -5.73 -5.54 -0.16
N ILE A 189 -5.05 -6.68 -0.26
CA ILE A 189 -3.64 -6.80 0.12
C ILE A 189 -2.89 -7.43 -1.03
N ALA A 190 -1.77 -6.82 -1.40
CA ALA A 190 -0.78 -7.42 -2.28
C ALA A 190 0.56 -7.52 -1.58
N THR A 191 1.27 -8.58 -1.88
CA THR A 191 2.63 -8.85 -1.41
C THR A 191 3.54 -9.02 -2.61
N LEU A 192 4.78 -8.57 -2.45
CA LEU A 192 5.86 -8.74 -3.41
C LEU A 192 7.01 -9.41 -2.67
N THR A 193 7.37 -10.61 -3.11
CA THR A 193 8.43 -11.44 -2.55
C THR A 193 9.43 -11.83 -3.63
N ARG A 194 10.60 -12.34 -3.22
CA ARG A 194 11.59 -12.91 -4.13
C ARG A 194 11.64 -14.43 -3.95
N GLU A 195 11.23 -15.17 -4.98
CA GLU A 195 11.23 -16.63 -5.01
C GLU A 195 12.16 -17.12 -6.12
N ASN A 196 13.16 -17.95 -5.78
CA ASN A 196 14.13 -18.50 -6.74
C ASN A 196 14.79 -17.44 -7.63
N GLY A 197 15.07 -16.26 -7.05
CA GLY A 197 15.66 -15.16 -7.81
C GLY A 197 14.71 -14.56 -8.86
N LYS A 198 13.38 -14.65 -8.68
CA LYS A 198 12.36 -13.93 -9.45
C LYS A 198 11.37 -13.24 -8.52
N THR A 199 10.82 -12.11 -8.95
CA THR A 199 9.82 -11.37 -8.17
C THR A 199 8.46 -12.02 -8.37
N VAL A 200 7.74 -12.22 -7.26
CA VAL A 200 6.38 -12.75 -7.27
C VAL A 200 5.47 -11.71 -6.65
N ILE A 201 4.58 -11.15 -7.46
CA ILE A 201 3.55 -10.24 -7.02
C ILE A 201 2.27 -11.03 -6.84
N ARG A 202 1.76 -11.10 -5.61
CA ARG A 202 0.57 -11.84 -5.25
C ARG A 202 -0.44 -10.95 -4.56
N VAL A 203 -1.62 -10.81 -5.17
CA VAL A 203 -2.81 -10.27 -4.52
C VAL A 203 -3.46 -11.39 -3.72
N LEU A 204 -3.68 -11.16 -2.42
CA LEU A 204 -4.25 -12.14 -1.51
C LEU A 204 -5.72 -12.36 -1.83
N LYS A 205 -6.16 -13.62 -1.80
CA LYS A 205 -7.58 -13.95 -1.94
C LYS A 205 -8.33 -13.59 -0.65
N GLN A 206 -9.63 -13.33 -0.75
CA GLN A 206 -10.47 -12.98 0.40
C GLN A 206 -10.32 -13.96 1.58
N LYS A 207 -10.31 -15.28 1.31
CA LYS A 207 -10.11 -16.31 2.34
C LYS A 207 -8.81 -16.14 3.15
N GLU A 208 -7.74 -15.67 2.52
CA GLU A 208 -6.45 -15.44 3.18
C GLU A 208 -6.51 -14.17 4.03
N VAL A 209 -7.16 -13.13 3.52
CA VAL A 209 -7.41 -11.88 4.26
C VAL A 209 -8.29 -12.16 5.49
N GLU A 210 -9.34 -12.96 5.36
CA GLU A 210 -10.19 -13.39 6.49
C GLU A 210 -9.39 -14.09 7.59
N GLN A 211 -8.44 -14.95 7.23
CA GLN A 211 -7.58 -15.62 8.20
C GLN A 211 -6.67 -14.63 8.94
N LEU A 212 -6.13 -13.64 8.23
CA LEU A 212 -5.32 -12.58 8.84
C LEU A 212 -6.15 -11.72 9.80
N ILE A 213 -7.39 -11.39 9.44
CA ILE A 213 -8.32 -10.63 10.28
C ILE A 213 -8.67 -11.43 11.55
N LYS A 214 -9.05 -12.71 11.41
CA LYS A 214 -9.35 -13.57 12.57
C LYS A 214 -8.16 -13.69 13.53
N LYS A 215 -6.96 -13.87 12.98
CA LYS A 215 -5.73 -13.90 13.78
C LYS A 215 -5.51 -12.58 14.52
N HIS A 216 -5.79 -11.44 13.90
CA HIS A 216 -5.69 -10.14 14.55
C HIS A 216 -6.71 -9.99 15.70
N GLU A 217 -7.95 -10.42 15.50
CA GLU A 217 -9.00 -10.43 16.54
C GLU A 217 -8.61 -11.29 17.74
N GLU A 218 -8.02 -12.46 17.51
CA GLU A 218 -7.52 -13.34 18.57
C GLU A 218 -6.38 -12.71 19.38
N GLU A 219 -5.41 -12.09 18.70
CA GLU A 219 -4.28 -11.40 19.34
C GLU A 219 -4.74 -10.16 20.13
N GLU A 220 -5.72 -9.40 19.61
CA GLU A 220 -6.30 -8.27 20.34
C GLU A 220 -7.03 -8.75 21.60
N ALA A 221 -7.90 -9.75 21.49
CA ALA A 221 -8.62 -10.31 22.63
C ALA A 221 -7.67 -10.87 23.69
N LYS A 222 -6.56 -11.47 23.28
CA LYS A 222 -5.50 -11.93 24.19
C LYS A 222 -4.82 -10.76 24.89
N ALA A 223 -4.41 -9.73 24.16
CA ALA A 223 -3.79 -8.54 24.72
C ALA A 223 -4.71 -7.79 25.70
N GLU A 224 -6.01 -7.76 25.44
CA GLU A 224 -7.00 -7.19 26.38
C GLU A 224 -7.13 -8.01 27.66
N ARG A 225 -7.16 -9.34 27.56
CA ARG A 225 -7.20 -10.22 28.74
C ARG A 225 -5.95 -10.04 29.60
N GLU A 226 -4.77 -10.01 28.99
CA GLU A 226 -3.51 -9.81 29.69
C GLU A 226 -3.43 -8.42 30.36
N LYS A 227 -3.99 -7.37 29.74
CA LYS A 227 -4.10 -6.05 30.38
C LYS A 227 -5.02 -6.08 31.59
N LYS A 228 -6.21 -6.68 31.47
CA LYS A 228 -7.16 -6.81 32.59
C LYS A 228 -6.57 -7.60 33.75
N GLU A 229 -5.84 -8.69 33.46
CA GLU A 229 -5.15 -9.47 34.49
C GLU A 229 -4.01 -8.70 35.19
N LYS A 230 -3.27 -7.85 34.47
CA LYS A 230 -2.23 -6.99 35.05
C LYS A 230 -2.85 -5.90 35.94
N GLU A 231 -3.91 -5.25 35.48
CA GLU A 231 -4.64 -4.23 36.25
C GLU A 231 -5.29 -4.81 37.50
N GLN A 232 -5.79 -6.06 37.44
CA GLN A 232 -6.31 -6.76 38.61
C GLN A 232 -5.20 -7.03 39.64
N LYS A 233 -4.04 -7.52 39.20
CA LYS A 233 -2.89 -7.80 40.06
C LYS A 233 -2.25 -6.55 40.67
N GLU A 234 -2.35 -5.40 40.03
CA GLU A 234 -1.91 -4.11 40.60
C GLU A 234 -2.91 -3.54 41.61
N LYS A 235 -4.21 -3.86 41.50
CA LYS A 235 -5.23 -3.45 42.49
C LYS A 235 -5.23 -4.33 43.74
N ASP A 236 -4.79 -5.57 43.63
CA ASP A 236 -4.71 -6.53 44.74
C ASP A 236 -3.37 -6.45 45.53
N LYS A 237 -2.47 -5.53 45.15
CA LYS A 237 -1.19 -5.22 45.83
C LYS A 237 -1.27 -3.91 46.60
#